data_AF-A0A7J6KU91-F1
#
_entry.id   AF-A0A7J6KU91-F1
#
_cell.length_a   1.000
_cell.length_b   1.000
_cell.length_c   1.000
_cell.angle_alpha   90.00
_cell.angle_beta   90.00
_cell.angle_gamma   90.00
#
_symmetry.space_group_name_H-M   'P 1'
#
loop_
_entity.id
_entity.type
_entity.pdbx_description
1 polymer ?
#
loop_
_entity_poly.entity_id
_entity_poly.type
_entity_poly.pdbx_seq_one_letter_code
_entity_poly.pdbx_strand_id
1 'polypeptide(L)'
;MSAWSFEAYIGIPLAAVVLFLLLSDISFLQKFACKLSNLSLTVGNYGISLSLAMVSIAFTLFFSQWMTLRDLDSMKDAQLSDLTTVELQDRDRNEVSIGDGFTHSGISSFLMKAWRAERNWWISLFSLTLWLMVWRSATWVQGLLDEEQKNQQKGESGLTGDLKMKEKTEGAPVTAASQKKSASSKTTSEVDMTNMKK
;
A
#
# COMPACT_ATOMS: atom_id res chain seq x y z
N MET A 1 1.46 -19.92 -10.15
CA MET A 1 0.27 -19.38 -9.45
C MET A 1 -0.18 -18.13 -10.19
N SER A 2 -1.48 -17.92 -10.41
CA SER A 2 -1.96 -16.66 -10.97
C SER A 2 -1.88 -15.55 -9.91
N ALA A 3 -1.73 -14.29 -10.34
CA ALA A 3 -1.75 -13.13 -9.43
C ALA A 3 -3.03 -13.11 -8.58
N TRP A 4 -4.16 -13.51 -9.17
CA TRP A 4 -5.46 -13.63 -8.51
C TRP A 4 -5.47 -14.65 -7.37
N SER A 5 -4.83 -15.80 -7.55
CA SER A 5 -4.71 -16.78 -6.47
C SER A 5 -3.83 -16.26 -5.34
N PHE A 6 -2.74 -15.57 -5.66
CA PHE A 6 -1.90 -14.95 -4.63
C PHE A 6 -2.69 -13.91 -3.81
N GLU A 7 -3.41 -13.01 -4.48
CA GLU A 7 -4.17 -11.97 -3.80
C GLU A 7 -5.32 -12.53 -2.96
N ALA A 8 -6.05 -13.51 -3.49
CA ALA A 8 -7.17 -14.13 -2.78
C ALA A 8 -6.74 -14.98 -1.57
N TYR A 9 -5.67 -15.76 -1.69
CA TYR A 9 -5.28 -16.72 -0.64
C TYR A 9 -4.23 -16.20 0.33
N ILE A 10 -3.43 -15.20 -0.08
CA ILE A 10 -2.34 -14.67 0.74
C ILE A 10 -2.59 -13.19 1.04
N GLY A 11 -2.84 -12.37 0.01
CA GLY A 11 -2.98 -10.92 0.16
C GLY A 11 -4.12 -10.51 1.10
N ILE A 12 -5.34 -10.96 0.83
CA ILE A 12 -6.54 -10.61 1.59
C ILE A 12 -6.49 -11.14 3.04
N PRO A 13 -6.20 -12.43 3.30
CA PRO A 13 -6.12 -12.94 4.67
C PRO A 13 -5.01 -12.24 5.48
N LEU A 14 -3.86 -11.97 4.87
CA LEU A 14 -2.79 -11.24 5.51
C LEU A 14 -3.23 -9.81 5.89
N ALA A 15 -3.85 -9.08 4.95
CA ALA A 15 -4.36 -7.74 5.22
C ALA A 15 -5.38 -7.74 6.37
N ALA A 16 -6.30 -8.70 6.38
CA ALA A 16 -7.29 -8.85 7.44
C ALA A 16 -6.63 -9.12 8.80
N VAL A 17 -5.67 -10.05 8.89
CA VAL A 17 -4.95 -10.35 10.13
C VAL A 17 -4.19 -9.12 10.64
N VAL A 18 -3.49 -8.39 9.76
CA VAL A 18 -2.78 -7.17 10.15
C VAL A 18 -3.74 -6.09 10.63
N LEU A 19 -4.89 -5.93 9.96
CA LEU A 19 -5.92 -4.99 10.38
C LEU A 19 -6.48 -5.35 11.76
N PHE A 20 -6.80 -6.62 12.02
CA PHE A 20 -7.25 -7.07 13.34
C PHE A 20 -6.20 -6.86 14.43
N LEU A 21 -4.91 -7.06 14.12
CA LEU A 21 -3.82 -6.79 15.06
C LEU A 21 -3.66 -5.29 15.35
N LEU A 22 -3.87 -4.42 14.35
CA LEU A 22 -3.85 -2.96 14.52
C LEU A 22 -5.06 -2.46 15.33
N LEU A 23 -6.22 -3.09 15.16
CA LEU A 23 -7.45 -2.76 15.88
C LEU A 23 -7.53 -3.39 17.27
N SER A 24 -6.63 -4.31 17.61
CA SER A 24 -6.56 -4.89 18.94
C SER A 24 -6.02 -3.86 19.93
N ASP A 25 -6.66 -3.69 21.08
CA ASP A 25 -6.20 -2.79 22.16
C ASP A 25 -4.95 -3.28 22.91
N ILE A 26 -4.40 -4.44 22.51
CA ILE A 26 -3.19 -5.00 23.11
C ILE A 26 -1.97 -4.29 22.51
N SER A 27 -1.28 -3.47 23.31
CA SER A 27 -0.15 -2.64 22.88
C SER A 27 0.99 -3.44 22.22
N PHE A 28 1.23 -4.68 22.67
CA PHE A 28 2.24 -5.56 22.05
C PHE A 28 1.86 -5.94 20.61
N LEU A 29 0.59 -6.30 20.38
CA LEU A 29 0.10 -6.68 19.05
C LEU A 29 0.09 -5.48 18.10
N GLN A 30 -0.30 -4.29 18.58
CA GLN A 30 -0.22 -3.06 17.80
C GLN A 30 1.22 -2.74 17.39
N LYS A 31 2.18 -2.82 18.32
CA LYS A 31 3.61 -2.60 18.02
C LYS A 31 4.13 -3.62 17.00
N PHE A 32 3.73 -4.88 17.12
CA PHE A 32 4.08 -5.92 16.16
C PHE A 32 3.48 -5.64 14.77
N ALA A 33 2.20 -5.28 14.70
CA ALA A 33 1.52 -4.96 13.46
C ALA A 33 2.11 -3.72 12.78
N CYS A 34 2.44 -2.67 13.55
CA CYS A 34 3.16 -1.49 13.05
C CYS A 34 4.54 -1.84 12.49
N LYS A 35 5.30 -2.72 13.17
CA LYS A 35 6.58 -3.20 12.63
C LYS A 35 6.40 -3.98 11.33
N LEU A 36 5.37 -4.82 11.25
CA LEU A 36 5.08 -5.59 10.06
C LEU A 36 4.63 -4.70 8.89
N SER A 37 3.78 -3.69 9.14
CA SER A 37 3.33 -2.73 8.11
C SER A 37 4.45 -1.81 7.62
N ASN A 38 5.44 -1.54 8.48
CA ASN A 38 6.63 -0.74 8.19
C ASN A 38 7.81 -1.58 7.70
N LEU A 39 7.65 -2.89 7.52
CA LEU A 39 8.70 -3.73 6.99
C LEU A 39 9.06 -3.19 5.59
N SER A 40 10.20 -2.53 5.49
CA SER A 40 10.60 -1.84 4.28
C SER A 40 11.41 -2.78 3.42
N LEU A 41 10.96 -3.01 2.19
CA LEU A 41 11.77 -3.62 1.16
C LEU A 41 12.63 -2.50 0.56
N THR A 42 13.94 -2.59 0.77
CA THR A 42 14.91 -1.68 0.15
C THR A 42 15.20 -2.14 -1.27
N VAL A 43 14.75 -1.39 -2.26
CA VAL A 43 15.06 -1.61 -3.67
C VAL A 43 16.04 -0.51 -4.09
N GLY A 44 17.33 -0.83 -4.04
CA GLY A 44 18.40 0.16 -4.22
C GLY A 44 18.40 1.19 -3.08
N ASN A 45 18.33 2.48 -3.43
CA ASN A 45 18.31 3.60 -2.46
C ASN A 45 16.90 3.95 -1.96
N TYR A 46 15.86 3.28 -2.44
CA TYR A 46 14.48 3.55 -2.05
C TYR A 46 13.94 2.47 -1.11
N GLY A 47 13.48 2.87 0.07
CA GLY A 47 12.76 1.99 0.99
C GLY A 47 11.26 2.10 0.75
N ILE A 48 10.63 1.02 0.31
CA ILE A 48 9.17 0.95 0.14
C ILE A 48 8.61 0.11 1.28
N SER A 49 7.68 0.66 2.05
CA SER A 49 7.00 -0.10 3.11
C SER A 49 6.15 -1.22 2.49
N LEU A 50 6.05 -2.36 3.18
CA LEU A 50 5.26 -3.50 2.74
C LEU A 50 3.81 -3.10 2.44
N SER A 51 3.20 -2.28 3.30
CA SER A 51 1.84 -1.77 3.12
C SER A 51 1.71 -0.98 1.81
N LEU A 52 2.63 -0.07 1.52
CA LEU A 52 2.60 0.73 0.28
C LEU A 52 2.86 -0.13 -0.96
N ALA A 53 3.76 -1.12 -0.87
CA ALA A 53 4.00 -2.07 -1.94
C ALA A 53 2.74 -2.87 -2.27
N MET A 54 2.05 -3.40 -1.24
CA MET A 54 0.81 -4.16 -1.43
C MET A 54 -0.35 -3.30 -1.95
N VAL A 55 -0.50 -2.05 -1.49
CA VAL A 55 -1.45 -1.09 -2.06
C VAL A 55 -1.16 -0.85 -3.54
N SER A 56 0.10 -0.68 -3.91
CA SER A 56 0.51 -0.45 -5.31
C SER A 56 0.18 -1.66 -6.18
N ILE A 57 0.44 -2.88 -5.71
CA ILE A 57 0.08 -4.12 -6.40
C ILE A 57 -1.44 -4.22 -6.56
N ALA A 58 -2.22 -4.06 -5.48
CA ALA A 58 -3.68 -4.11 -5.55
C ALA A 58 -4.25 -3.05 -6.50
N PHE A 59 -3.69 -1.83 -6.49
CA PHE A 59 -4.09 -0.75 -7.39
C PHE A 59 -3.82 -1.09 -8.85
N THR A 60 -2.63 -1.62 -9.18
CA THR A 60 -2.31 -2.00 -10.57
C THR A 60 -3.18 -3.14 -11.08
N LEU A 61 -3.51 -4.13 -10.23
CA LEU A 61 -4.43 -5.22 -10.57
C LEU A 61 -5.86 -4.70 -10.78
N PHE A 62 -6.34 -3.85 -9.87
CA PHE A 62 -7.63 -3.17 -10.00
C PHE A 62 -7.73 -2.38 -11.30
N PHE A 63 -6.73 -1.55 -11.59
CA PHE A 63 -6.68 -0.73 -12.79
C PHE A 63 -6.62 -1.58 -14.06
N SER A 64 -5.84 -2.67 -14.06
CA SER A 64 -5.78 -3.62 -15.17
C SER A 64 -7.15 -4.26 -15.46
N GLN A 65 -7.90 -4.66 -14.42
CA GLN A 65 -9.25 -5.22 -14.62
C GLN A 65 -10.26 -4.16 -15.02
N TRP A 66 -10.17 -2.95 -14.46
CA TRP A 66 -10.99 -1.83 -14.87
C TRP A 66 -10.85 -1.56 -16.38
N MET A 67 -9.62 -1.51 -16.89
CA MET A 67 -9.36 -1.35 -18.33
C MET A 67 -9.92 -2.51 -19.14
N THR A 68 -9.77 -3.75 -18.66
CA THR A 68 -10.32 -4.95 -19.32
C THR A 68 -11.84 -4.89 -19.42
N LEU A 69 -12.53 -4.47 -18.35
CA LEU A 69 -13.98 -4.32 -18.32
C LEU A 69 -14.46 -3.23 -19.29
N ARG A 70 -13.74 -2.10 -19.40
CA ARG A 70 -14.09 -1.06 -20.39
C ARG A 70 -13.95 -1.55 -21.83
N ASP A 71 -12.95 -2.38 -22.09
CA ASP A 71 -12.72 -2.95 -23.42
C ASP A 71 -13.79 -4.00 -23.79
N LEU A 72 -14.26 -4.77 -22.80
CA LEU A 72 -15.38 -5.69 -22.98
C LEU A 72 -16.70 -4.96 -23.25
N ASP A 73 -16.93 -3.83 -22.58
CA ASP A 73 -18.16 -3.03 -22.74
C ASP A 73 -18.20 -2.37 -24.14
N SER A 74 -17.07 -1.86 -24.62
CA SER A 74 -16.98 -1.30 -25.98
C SER A 74 -17.22 -2.35 -27.07
N MET A 75 -16.73 -3.57 -26.89
CA MET A 75 -16.99 -4.68 -27.82
C MET A 75 -18.44 -5.14 -27.79
N LYS A 76 -19.08 -5.12 -26.62
CA LYS A 76 -20.48 -5.48 -26.48
C LYS A 76 -21.36 -4.54 -27.30
N ASP A 77 -21.13 -3.24 -27.21
CA ASP A 77 -21.88 -2.26 -28.00
C ASP A 77 -21.69 -2.44 -29.50
N ALA A 78 -20.45 -2.71 -29.95
CA ALA A 78 -20.15 -3.00 -31.34
C ALA A 78 -20.88 -4.26 -31.85
N GLN A 79 -20.85 -5.36 -31.09
CA GLN A 79 -21.54 -6.59 -31.48
C GLN A 79 -23.06 -6.46 -31.45
N LEU A 80 -23.62 -5.70 -30.51
CA LEU A 80 -25.05 -5.40 -30.51
C LEU A 80 -25.43 -4.57 -31.74
N SER A 81 -24.61 -3.59 -32.14
CA SER A 81 -24.88 -2.84 -33.37
C SER A 81 -24.85 -3.72 -34.63
N ASP A 82 -23.89 -4.64 -34.74
CA ASP A 82 -23.83 -5.59 -35.86
C ASP A 82 -25.03 -6.55 -35.86
N LEU A 83 -25.45 -7.06 -34.69
CA LEU A 83 -26.63 -7.92 -34.61
C LEU A 83 -27.92 -7.18 -35.02
N THR A 84 -28.08 -5.93 -34.58
CA THR A 84 -29.27 -5.13 -34.94
C THR A 84 -29.31 -4.78 -36.43
N THR A 85 -28.17 -4.59 -37.08
CA THR A 85 -28.10 -4.34 -38.52
C THR A 85 -28.44 -5.60 -39.33
N VAL A 86 -27.99 -6.78 -38.88
CA VAL A 86 -28.32 -8.07 -39.51
C VAL A 86 -29.80 -8.43 -39.34
N GLU A 87 -30.38 -8.30 -38.14
CA GLU A 87 -31.82 -8.58 -37.93
C GLU A 87 -32.73 -7.67 -38.76
N LEU A 88 -32.38 -6.40 -38.91
CA LEU A 88 -33.16 -5.47 -39.74
C LEU A 88 -33.03 -5.79 -41.24
N GLN A 89 -31.91 -6.37 -41.67
CA GLN A 89 -31.70 -6.73 -43.07
C GLN A 89 -32.34 -8.08 -43.44
N ASP A 90 -32.40 -9.05 -42.51
CA ASP A 90 -33.02 -10.37 -42.74
C ASP A 90 -34.54 -10.38 -42.57
N ARG A 91 -35.12 -9.41 -41.83
CA ARG A 91 -36.59 -9.29 -41.70
C ARG A 91 -37.29 -9.00 -43.03
N ASP A 92 -36.55 -8.53 -44.05
CA ASP A 92 -37.07 -8.27 -45.39
C ASP A 92 -36.83 -9.44 -46.36
N ARG A 93 -36.19 -10.54 -45.93
CA ARG A 93 -35.67 -11.59 -46.82
C ARG A 93 -35.90 -13.03 -46.33
N ASN A 94 -37.17 -13.42 -46.21
CA ASN A 94 -37.67 -14.81 -46.25
C ASN A 94 -37.28 -15.81 -45.13
N GLU A 95 -38.32 -16.54 -44.71
CA GLU A 95 -38.32 -17.81 -43.98
C GLU A 95 -37.49 -18.90 -44.70
N VAL A 96 -36.20 -19.07 -44.40
CA VAL A 96 -35.47 -20.29 -44.78
C VAL A 96 -34.54 -20.73 -43.65
N SER A 97 -34.97 -21.83 -43.01
CA SER A 97 -34.19 -22.82 -42.26
C SER A 97 -33.10 -22.34 -41.31
N ILE A 98 -33.54 -22.22 -40.06
CA ILE A 98 -32.81 -22.16 -38.80
C ILE A 98 -31.69 -23.23 -38.77
N GLY A 99 -30.45 -22.80 -38.95
CA GLY A 99 -29.25 -23.56 -38.65
C GLY A 99 -28.78 -23.29 -37.22
N ASP A 100 -29.29 -24.05 -36.25
CA ASP A 100 -29.09 -23.90 -34.79
C ASP A 100 -27.63 -24.07 -34.29
N GLY A 101 -26.64 -24.23 -35.16
CA GLY A 101 -25.31 -24.71 -34.77
C GLY A 101 -24.25 -23.65 -34.43
N PHE A 102 -24.34 -22.42 -34.95
CA PHE A 102 -23.17 -21.53 -35.05
C PHE A 102 -23.13 -20.39 -34.01
N THR A 103 -24.27 -19.97 -33.44
CA THR A 103 -24.32 -18.77 -32.57
C THR A 103 -24.14 -19.06 -31.08
N HIS A 104 -24.45 -20.27 -30.60
CA HIS A 104 -24.48 -20.53 -29.15
C HIS A 104 -23.08 -20.67 -28.51
N SER A 105 -22.07 -21.11 -29.27
CA SER A 105 -20.71 -21.32 -28.74
C SER A 105 -19.98 -20.00 -28.48
N GLY A 106 -20.10 -19.02 -29.37
CA GLY A 106 -19.43 -17.72 -29.26
C GLY A 106 -19.90 -16.93 -28.04
N ILE A 107 -21.21 -16.76 -27.88
CA ILE A 107 -21.83 -15.95 -26.83
C ILE A 107 -21.45 -16.46 -25.42
N SER A 108 -21.45 -17.78 -25.22
CA SER A 108 -21.11 -18.37 -23.92
C SER A 108 -19.66 -18.07 -23.50
N SER A 109 -18.72 -18.03 -24.45
CA SER A 109 -17.32 -17.75 -24.18
C SER A 109 -17.07 -16.29 -23.77
N PHE A 110 -17.81 -15.33 -24.36
CA PHE A 110 -17.74 -13.92 -24.00
C PHE A 110 -18.32 -13.68 -22.60
N LEU A 111 -19.49 -14.26 -22.31
CA LEU A 111 -20.09 -14.20 -20.98
C LEU A 111 -19.16 -14.75 -19.90
N MET A 112 -18.48 -15.87 -20.18
CA MET A 112 -17.50 -16.44 -19.25
C MET A 112 -16.28 -15.53 -19.03
N LYS A 113 -15.82 -14.79 -20.04
CA LYS A 113 -14.71 -13.83 -19.90
C LYS A 113 -15.14 -12.62 -19.08
N ALA A 114 -16.30 -12.04 -19.38
CA ALA A 114 -16.85 -10.90 -18.66
C ALA A 114 -17.03 -11.21 -17.16
N TRP A 115 -17.64 -12.37 -16.85
CA TRP A 115 -17.86 -12.77 -15.46
C TRP A 115 -16.57 -13.03 -14.67
N ARG A 116 -15.50 -13.54 -15.33
CA ARG A 116 -14.18 -13.67 -14.69
C ARG A 116 -13.57 -12.30 -14.40
N ALA A 117 -13.62 -11.38 -15.37
CA ALA A 117 -13.10 -10.02 -15.21
C ALA A 117 -13.84 -9.27 -14.09
N GLU A 118 -15.17 -9.38 -14.04
CA GLU A 118 -15.98 -8.77 -13.00
C GLU A 118 -15.63 -9.30 -11.60
N ARG A 119 -15.51 -10.62 -11.43
CA ARG A 119 -15.09 -11.19 -10.13
C ARG A 119 -13.69 -10.75 -9.72
N ASN A 120 -12.75 -10.77 -10.65
CA ASN A 120 -11.37 -10.31 -10.39
C ASN A 120 -11.34 -8.82 -10.02
N TRP A 121 -12.20 -8.01 -10.65
CA TRP A 121 -12.37 -6.60 -10.32
C TRP A 121 -12.88 -6.41 -8.89
N TRP A 122 -13.90 -7.15 -8.46
CA TRP A 122 -14.38 -7.12 -7.08
C TRP A 122 -13.32 -7.56 -6.06
N ILE A 123 -12.56 -8.62 -6.36
CA ILE A 123 -11.50 -9.14 -5.49
C ILE A 123 -10.39 -8.10 -5.32
N SER A 124 -9.93 -7.49 -6.41
CA SER A 124 -8.88 -6.44 -6.36
C SER A 124 -9.37 -5.17 -5.67
N LEU A 125 -10.63 -4.76 -5.88
CA LEU A 125 -11.23 -3.65 -5.14
C LEU A 125 -11.26 -3.91 -3.64
N PHE A 126 -11.70 -5.10 -3.24
CA PHE A 126 -11.74 -5.48 -1.83
C PHE A 126 -10.34 -5.53 -1.20
N SER A 127 -9.38 -6.16 -1.88
CA SER A 127 -7.96 -6.17 -1.47
C SER A 127 -7.39 -4.77 -1.32
N LEU A 128 -7.62 -3.88 -2.31
CA LEU A 128 -7.19 -2.50 -2.28
C LEU A 128 -7.76 -1.75 -1.06
N THR A 129 -9.06 -1.91 -0.79
CA THR A 129 -9.69 -1.26 0.38
C THR A 129 -9.09 -1.74 1.70
N LEU A 130 -8.84 -3.05 1.85
CA LEU A 130 -8.22 -3.60 3.06
C LEU A 130 -6.81 -3.07 3.26
N TRP A 131 -5.98 -3.08 2.21
CA TRP A 131 -4.60 -2.58 2.32
C TRP A 131 -4.53 -1.07 2.56
N LEU A 132 -5.45 -0.29 2.00
CA LEU A 132 -5.58 1.14 2.32
C LEU A 132 -5.97 1.36 3.78
N MET A 133 -6.91 0.56 4.32
CA MET A 133 -7.27 0.61 5.74
C MET A 133 -6.07 0.26 6.63
N VAL A 134 -5.35 -0.82 6.32
CA VAL A 134 -4.13 -1.20 7.06
C VAL A 134 -3.10 -0.08 7.04
N TRP A 135 -2.82 0.50 5.88
CA TRP A 135 -1.88 1.61 5.76
C TRP A 135 -2.32 2.83 6.57
N ARG A 136 -3.61 3.18 6.52
CA ARG A 136 -4.16 4.32 7.26
C ARG A 136 -4.17 4.10 8.77
N SER A 137 -4.52 2.90 9.22
CA SER A 137 -4.48 2.54 10.64
C SER A 137 -3.04 2.50 11.17
N ALA A 138 -2.10 1.94 10.41
CA ALA A 138 -0.69 1.90 10.80
C ALA A 138 -0.10 3.30 10.99
N THR A 139 -0.39 4.24 10.07
CA THR A 139 0.06 5.64 10.20
C THR A 139 -0.55 6.34 11.41
N TRP A 140 -1.81 6.06 11.73
CA TRP A 140 -2.46 6.63 12.91
C TRP A 140 -1.88 6.08 14.22
N VAL A 141 -1.72 4.76 14.32
CA VAL A 141 -1.13 4.12 15.51
C VAL A 141 0.32 4.55 15.74
N GLN A 142 1.10 4.74 14.66
CA GLN A 142 2.45 5.29 14.77
C GLN A 142 2.47 6.68 15.39
N GLY A 143 1.56 7.57 14.96
CA GLY A 143 1.44 8.89 15.57
C GLY A 143 1.16 8.85 17.08
N LEU A 144 0.29 7.94 17.52
CA LEU A 144 0.00 7.76 18.95
C LEU A 144 1.21 7.22 19.74
N LEU A 145 1.93 6.24 19.18
CA LEU A 145 3.12 5.68 19.80
C LEU A 145 4.25 6.72 19.95
N ASP A 146 4.41 7.58 18.94
CA ASP A 146 5.42 8.65 18.97
C ASP A 146 5.09 9.70 20.04
N GLU A 147 3.81 10.03 20.24
CA GLU A 147 3.36 10.92 21.31
C GLU A 147 3.62 10.32 22.70
N GLU A 148 3.36 9.03 22.88
CA GLU A 148 3.61 8.33 24.14
C GLU A 148 5.10 8.33 24.50
N GLN A 149 5.99 8.06 23.54
CA GLN A 149 7.44 8.12 23.74
C GLN A 149 7.93 9.52 24.11
N LYS A 150 7.40 10.55 23.43
CA LYS A 150 7.74 11.95 23.73
C LYS A 150 7.32 12.34 25.15
N ASN A 151 6.18 11.86 25.62
CA ASN A 151 5.70 12.11 26.97
C ASN A 151 6.57 11.42 28.04
N GLN A 152 7.04 10.19 27.77
CA GLN A 152 7.96 9.48 28.66
C GLN A 152 9.30 10.21 28.80
N GLN A 153 9.90 10.67 27.69
CA GLN A 153 11.15 11.44 27.72
C GLN A 153 11.03 12.76 28.48
N LYS A 154 9.87 13.41 28.39
CA LYS A 154 9.59 14.66 29.13
C LYS A 154 9.44 14.41 30.64
N GLY A 155 8.86 13.27 31.04
CA GLY A 155 8.74 12.88 32.44
C GLY A 155 10.08 12.64 33.13
N GLU A 156 11.00 11.93 32.47
CA GLU A 156 12.33 11.62 33.03
C GLU A 156 13.24 12.85 33.14
N SER A 157 13.16 13.77 32.17
CA SER A 157 13.92 15.03 32.19
C SER A 157 13.43 16.03 33.24
N GLY A 158 12.14 16.01 33.58
CA GLY A 158 11.57 16.83 34.65
C GLY A 158 12.08 16.43 36.05
N LEU A 159 12.17 15.13 36.34
CA LEU A 159 12.55 14.63 37.67
C LEU A 159 14.07 14.78 37.95
N THR A 160 14.90 14.71 36.92
CA THR A 160 16.37 14.86 37.07
C THR A 160 16.84 16.32 37.11
N GLY A 161 16.05 17.26 36.57
CA GLY A 161 16.34 18.69 36.63
C GLY A 161 16.28 19.26 38.05
N ASP A 162 15.28 18.86 38.84
CA ASP A 162 15.07 19.39 40.20
C ASP A 162 16.08 18.85 41.23
N LEU A 163 16.59 17.63 41.06
CA LEU A 163 17.63 17.09 41.93
C LEU A 163 18.99 17.76 41.71
N LYS A 164 19.29 18.17 40.47
CA LYS A 164 20.55 18.86 40.16
C LYS A 164 20.58 20.33 40.62
N MET A 165 19.43 20.93 40.88
CA MET A 165 19.37 22.31 41.38
C MET A 165 19.56 22.41 42.90
N LYS A 166 19.39 21.32 43.65
CA LYS A 166 19.53 21.32 45.12
C LYS A 166 20.95 21.01 45.61
N GLU A 167 21.84 20.53 44.75
CA GLU A 167 23.23 20.20 45.11
C GLU A 167 24.25 21.32 44.76
N LYS A 168 23.78 22.54 44.44
CA LYS A 168 24.67 23.66 44.05
C LYS A 168 24.55 24.90 44.95
N THR A 169 24.01 24.78 46.16
CA THR A 169 23.81 25.93 47.07
C THR A 169 24.59 25.85 48.38
N GLU A 170 25.45 24.85 48.59
CA GLU A 170 26.41 24.86 49.72
C GLU A 170 27.83 24.62 49.21
N GLY A 171 28.55 25.69 48.90
CA GLY A 171 30.00 25.62 48.68
C GLY A 171 30.54 26.63 47.66
N ALA A 172 30.85 27.83 48.13
CA ALA A 172 31.84 28.71 47.52
C ALA A 172 32.76 29.22 48.66
N PRO A 173 33.98 29.74 48.41
CA PRO A 173 34.84 29.65 47.21
C PRO A 173 36.33 29.39 47.56
N VAL A 174 37.14 28.74 46.71
CA VAL A 174 38.59 29.07 46.60
C VAL A 174 39.11 28.81 45.17
N THR A 175 39.31 29.93 44.47
CA THR A 175 40.47 30.34 43.66
C THR A 175 41.41 29.28 43.06
N ALA A 176 41.52 29.27 41.72
CA ALA A 176 42.74 29.22 40.89
C ALA A 176 42.38 28.60 39.52
N ALA A 177 42.23 29.41 38.48
CA ALA A 177 43.28 29.76 37.53
C ALA A 177 43.62 28.64 36.52
N SER A 178 43.49 29.03 35.25
CA SER A 178 44.38 28.68 34.14
C SER A 178 43.95 27.59 33.15
N GLN A 179 43.99 28.04 31.88
CA GLN A 179 44.24 27.32 30.63
C GLN A 179 43.08 26.60 29.93
N LYS A 180 43.04 26.45 28.59
CA LYS A 180 43.64 27.08 27.40
C LYS A 180 43.21 26.15 26.24
N LYS A 181 42.61 26.71 25.17
CA LYS A 181 42.64 26.23 23.76
C LYS A 181 42.17 24.80 23.38
N SER A 182 41.24 24.77 22.41
CA SER A 182 41.38 24.21 21.03
C SER A 182 41.03 22.71 20.91
N ALA A 183 40.45 22.16 19.84
CA ALA A 183 40.05 22.59 18.50
C ALA A 183 38.86 21.69 18.07
N SER A 184 37.77 22.23 17.53
CA SER A 184 37.40 22.16 16.11
C SER A 184 38.26 21.25 15.22
N SER A 185 37.71 20.08 14.85
CA SER A 185 38.05 19.42 13.58
C SER A 185 36.78 18.79 12.99
N LYS A 186 36.19 19.55 12.06
CA LYS A 186 35.19 19.11 11.09
C LYS A 186 35.97 18.60 9.88
N THR A 187 35.86 17.32 9.56
CA THR A 187 36.51 16.68 8.40
C THR A 187 35.46 15.73 7.79
N THR A 188 34.78 16.13 6.73
CA THR A 188 35.09 15.85 5.31
C THR A 188 34.51 14.52 4.84
N SER A 189 33.56 14.57 3.90
CA SER A 189 33.61 13.82 2.64
C SER A 189 32.40 14.19 1.77
N GLU A 190 32.57 15.30 1.06
CA GLU A 190 31.92 15.57 -0.21
C GLU A 190 32.73 14.78 -1.26
N VAL A 191 32.15 13.74 -1.83
CA VAL A 191 32.70 13.04 -2.99
C VAL A 191 31.71 13.20 -4.14
N ASP A 192 31.99 14.24 -4.89
CA ASP A 192 31.55 14.49 -6.24
C ASP A 192 32.21 13.44 -7.15
N MET A 193 31.40 12.61 -7.82
CA MET A 193 31.86 11.82 -8.97
C MET A 193 30.96 12.13 -10.17
N THR A 194 31.49 13.09 -10.93
CA THR A 194 31.18 13.39 -12.31
C THR A 194 31.45 12.21 -13.25
N ASN A 195 30.68 12.20 -14.33
CA ASN A 195 31.08 11.79 -15.68
C ASN A 195 31.67 10.39 -15.89
N MET A 196 30.93 9.55 -16.62
CA MET A 196 31.51 8.84 -17.75
C MET A 196 30.46 8.36 -18.76
N LYS A 197 30.52 8.94 -19.97
CA LYS A 197 30.51 8.30 -21.31
C LYS A 197 29.67 7.01 -21.44
N LYS A 198 28.69 6.93 -22.33
CA LYS A 198 28.83 6.99 -23.80
C LYS A 198 27.44 7.09 -24.43
#